data_AF-A0A1J7K4X4-F1
#
_entry.id   AF-A0A1J7K4X4-F1
#
_cell.length_a   1.000
_cell.length_b   1.000
_cell.length_c   1.000
_cell.angle_alpha   90.00
_cell.angle_beta   90.00
_cell.angle_gamma   90.00
#
_symmetry.space_group_name_H-M   'P 1'
#
loop_
_entity.id
_entity.type
_entity.pdbx_description
1 polymer ?
#
loop_
_entity_poly.entity_id
_entity_poly.type
_entity_poly.pdbx_seq_one_letter_code
_entity_poly.pdbx_strand_id
1 'polypeptide(L)'
;MRDDLKGRNLTFTEIAKLVGEHWQNLSVVEKEPYESQAQTAKDRYNNQLAEYKKTPNYKRYQDYLEEFKSRYAHQSKGLFAT
;
A
#
# COMPACT_ATOMS: atom_id res chain seq x y z
N MET A 1 18.51 -7.83 7.41
CA MET A 1 18.05 -8.95 6.53
C MET A 1 18.28 -8.69 5.04
N ARG A 2 17.58 -7.73 4.41
CA ARG A 2 17.85 -7.41 2.98
C ARG A 2 19.15 -6.62 2.81
N ASP A 3 19.45 -5.75 3.77
CA ASP A 3 20.67 -4.93 3.75
C ASP A 3 21.94 -5.78 3.79
N ASP A 4 21.90 -6.92 4.46
CA ASP A 4 23.03 -7.88 4.55
C ASP A 4 23.31 -8.59 3.22
N LEU A 5 22.37 -8.52 2.27
CA LEU A 5 22.52 -9.06 0.91
C LEU A 5 22.95 -7.99 -0.10
N LYS A 6 22.98 -6.71 0.29
CA LYS A 6 23.43 -5.62 -0.58
C LYS A 6 24.93 -5.77 -0.86
N GLY A 7 25.33 -5.53 -2.11
CA GLY A 7 26.72 -5.65 -2.56
C GLY A 7 27.15 -7.06 -2.99
N ARG A 8 26.27 -8.07 -2.83
CA ARG A 8 26.46 -9.37 -3.47
C ARG A 8 26.01 -9.28 -4.93
N ASN A 9 26.65 -10.02 -5.83
CA ASN A 9 26.26 -10.11 -7.25
C ASN A 9 25.02 -11.01 -7.40
N LEU A 10 23.91 -10.56 -6.83
CA LEU A 10 22.61 -11.22 -6.83
C LEU A 10 21.59 -10.31 -7.52
N THR A 11 20.75 -10.91 -8.35
CA THR A 11 19.60 -10.25 -8.95
C THR A 11 18.57 -9.90 -7.87
N PHE A 12 17.69 -8.94 -8.18
CA PHE A 12 16.57 -8.60 -7.31
C PHE A 12 15.73 -9.83 -6.94
N THR A 13 15.47 -10.72 -7.89
CA THR A 13 14.66 -11.92 -7.69
C THR A 13 15.31 -12.90 -6.72
N GLU A 14 16.63 -13.08 -6.81
CA GLU A 14 17.38 -13.93 -5.87
C GLU A 14 17.37 -13.35 -4.46
N ILE A 15 17.55 -12.02 -4.33
CA ILE A 15 17.45 -11.33 -3.04
C ILE A 15 16.05 -11.51 -2.45
N ALA A 16 15.00 -11.32 -3.25
CA ALA A 16 13.62 -11.48 -2.81
C ALA A 16 13.34 -12.92 -2.31
N LYS A 17 13.83 -13.94 -3.03
CA LYS A 17 13.71 -15.34 -2.64
C LYS A 17 14.40 -15.61 -1.29
N LEU A 18 15.65 -15.20 -1.13
CA LEU A 18 16.42 -15.43 0.11
C LEU A 18 15.80 -14.74 1.33
N VAL A 19 15.33 -13.50 1.14
CA VAL A 19 14.64 -12.76 2.21
C VAL A 19 13.35 -13.48 2.62
N GLY A 20 12.58 -13.96 1.63
CA GLY A 20 11.35 -14.72 1.87
C GLY A 20 11.59 -16.03 2.62
N GLU A 21 12.58 -16.82 2.19
CA GLU A 21 12.96 -18.08 2.84
C GLU A 21 13.37 -17.86 4.30
N HIS A 22 14.24 -16.88 4.55
CA HIS A 22 14.65 -16.57 5.91
C HIS A 22 13.49 -16.06 6.77
N TRP A 23 12.55 -15.28 6.22
CA TRP A 23 11.35 -14.88 6.95
C TRP A 23 10.51 -16.08 7.38
N GLN A 24 10.34 -17.08 6.50
CA GLN A 24 9.59 -18.30 6.84
C GLN A 24 10.24 -19.07 8.00
N ASN A 25 11.56 -19.07 8.06
CA ASN A 25 12.33 -19.79 9.07
C ASN A 25 12.44 -19.07 10.42
N LEU A 26 12.05 -17.80 10.52
CA LEU A 26 12.02 -17.09 11.81
C LEU A 26 10.92 -17.66 12.73
N SER A 27 11.26 -17.81 14.01
CA SER A 27 10.30 -18.11 15.06
C SER A 27 9.35 -16.93 15.33
N VAL A 28 8.28 -17.17 16.08
CA VAL A 28 7.30 -16.13 16.44
C VAL A 28 7.98 -14.99 17.21
N VAL A 29 8.88 -15.32 18.15
CA VAL A 29 9.60 -14.32 18.96
C VAL A 29 10.53 -13.46 18.08
N GLU A 30 11.15 -14.05 17.06
CA GLU A 30 12.01 -13.30 16.14
C GLU A 30 11.22 -12.46 15.14
N LYS A 31 9.97 -12.85 14.83
CA LYS A 31 9.06 -12.08 13.98
C LYS A 31 8.40 -10.90 14.70
N GLU A 32 8.14 -11.05 16.00
CA GLU A 32 7.44 -10.07 16.84
C GLU A 32 7.91 -8.62 16.66
N PRO A 33 9.22 -8.29 16.72
CA PRO A 33 9.65 -6.91 16.58
C PRO A 33 9.32 -6.31 15.21
N TYR A 34 9.36 -7.12 14.13
CA TYR A 34 9.01 -6.65 12.79
C TYR A 34 7.50 -6.45 12.65
N GLU A 35 6.71 -7.36 13.20
CA GLU A 35 5.24 -7.28 13.17
C GLU A 35 4.74 -6.10 14.02
N SER A 36 5.34 -5.88 15.20
CA SER A 36 5.05 -4.76 16.09
C SER A 36 5.39 -3.42 15.44
N GLN A 37 6.54 -3.31 14.78
CA GLN A 37 6.90 -2.12 13.99
C GLN A 37 5.93 -1.88 12.83
N ALA A 38 5.55 -2.93 12.11
CA ALA A 38 4.60 -2.84 11.01
C ALA A 38 3.22 -2.38 11.49
N GLN A 39 2.75 -2.91 12.62
CA GLN A 39 1.47 -2.52 13.22
C GLN A 39 1.50 -1.06 13.69
N THR A 40 2.57 -0.65 14.37
CA THR A 40 2.76 0.75 14.80
C THR A 40 2.77 1.72 13.61
N ALA A 41 3.46 1.36 12.52
CA ALA A 41 3.51 2.17 11.30
C ALA A 41 2.14 2.25 10.63
N LYS A 42 1.39 1.14 10.60
CA LYS A 42 0.02 1.08 10.08
C LYS A 42 -0.93 1.97 10.87
N ASP A 43 -0.84 1.94 12.20
CA ASP A 43 -1.69 2.77 13.07
C ASP A 43 -1.36 4.27 12.90
N ARG A 44 -0.07 4.61 12.81
CA ARG A 44 0.36 5.99 12.48
C ARG A 44 -0.20 6.44 11.13
N TYR A 45 -0.10 5.60 10.10
CA TYR A 45 -0.64 5.90 8.78
C TYR A 45 -2.15 6.11 8.82
N ASN A 46 -2.90 5.23 9.51
CA ASN A 46 -4.35 5.33 9.61
C ASN A 46 -4.79 6.63 10.29
N ASN A 47 -4.08 7.03 11.35
CA ASN A 47 -4.34 8.30 12.03
C ASN A 47 -4.05 9.51 11.12
N GLN A 48 -2.92 9.49 10.41
CA GLN A 48 -2.58 10.55 9.45
C GLN A 48 -3.58 10.61 8.29
N LEU A 49 -4.05 9.46 7.81
CA LEU A 49 -5.08 9.39 6.78
C LEU A 49 -6.40 9.94 7.29
N ALA A 50 -6.80 9.65 8.53
CA ALA A 50 -8.01 10.18 9.13
C ALA A 50 -7.97 11.71 9.21
N GLU A 51 -6.83 12.30 9.60
CA GLU A 51 -6.65 13.76 9.58
C GLU A 51 -6.62 14.33 8.17
N TYR A 52 -5.90 13.69 7.24
CA TYR A 52 -5.88 14.10 5.84
C TYR A 52 -7.28 14.13 5.23
N LYS A 53 -8.14 13.15 5.57
CA LYS A 53 -9.54 13.09 5.11
C LYS A 53 -10.40 14.27 5.57
N LYS A 54 -10.00 14.99 6.60
CA LYS A 54 -10.69 16.21 7.07
C LYS A 54 -10.26 17.47 6.30
N THR A 55 -9.20 17.38 5.48
CA THR A 55 -8.64 18.55 4.79
C THR A 55 -9.50 18.99 3.59
N PRO A 56 -9.47 20.29 3.23
CA PRO A 56 -10.12 20.78 2.03
C PRO A 56 -9.62 20.11 0.74
N ASN A 57 -8.34 19.72 0.70
CA ASN A 57 -7.76 19.02 -0.45
C ASN A 57 -8.40 17.65 -0.67
N TYR A 58 -8.59 16.88 0.42
CA TYR A 58 -9.30 15.61 0.31
C TYR A 58 -10.74 15.80 -0.17
N LYS A 59 -11.46 16.82 0.35
CA LYS A 59 -12.81 17.15 -0.12
C LYS A 59 -12.84 17.45 -1.62
N ARG A 60 -11.98 18.35 -2.10
CA ARG A 60 -11.88 18.69 -3.54
C ARG A 60 -11.62 17.46 -4.40
N TYR A 61 -10.78 16.55 -3.92
CA TYR A 61 -10.50 15.30 -4.62
C TYR A 61 -11.71 14.36 -4.64
N GLN A 62 -12.49 14.26 -3.55
CA GLN A 62 -13.74 13.49 -3.54
C GLN A 62 -14.77 14.07 -4.52
N ASP A 63 -14.94 15.39 -4.53
CA ASP A 63 -15.86 16.09 -5.44
C ASP A 63 -15.47 15.79 -6.91
N TYR A 64 -14.17 15.85 -7.24
CA TYR A 64 -13.64 15.46 -8.54
C TYR A 64 -13.95 14.00 -8.89
N LEU A 65 -13.74 13.06 -7.95
CA LEU A 65 -14.00 11.64 -8.19
C LEU A 65 -15.49 11.36 -8.43
N GLU A 66 -16.38 12.04 -7.72
CA GLU A 66 -17.82 11.93 -7.91
C GLU A 66 -18.25 12.46 -9.28
N GLU A 67 -17.77 13.66 -9.63
CA GLU A 67 -18.01 14.25 -10.95
C GLU A 67 -17.49 13.35 -12.07
N PHE A 68 -16.27 12.83 -11.94
CA PHE A 68 -15.70 11.87 -12.87
C PHE A 68 -16.61 10.65 -13.01
N LYS A 69 -16.93 9.95 -11.91
CA LYS A 69 -17.79 8.76 -11.96
C LYS A 69 -19.15 9.03 -12.60
N SER A 70 -19.76 10.18 -12.29
CA SER A 70 -21.03 10.61 -12.88
C SER A 70 -20.91 10.75 -14.40
N ARG A 71 -19.91 11.51 -14.89
CA ARG A 71 -19.67 11.72 -16.32
C ARG A 71 -19.47 10.40 -17.08
N TYR A 72 -18.68 9.47 -16.54
CA TYR A 72 -18.43 8.18 -17.18
C TYR A 72 -19.62 7.21 -17.09
N ALA A 73 -20.42 7.27 -16.03
CA ALA A 73 -21.67 6.51 -15.94
C ALA A 73 -22.70 7.00 -16.97
N HIS A 74 -22.78 8.31 -17.21
CA HIS A 74 -23.62 8.90 -18.26
C HIS A 74 -23.11 8.57 -19.67
N GLN A 75 -21.79 8.58 -19.89
CA GLN A 75 -21.18 8.24 -21.17
C GLN A 75 -21.32 6.74 -21.51
N SER A 76 -21.20 5.85 -20.51
CA SER A 76 -21.39 4.41 -20.69
C SER A 76 -22.84 4.04 -21.03
N LYS A 77 -23.84 4.74 -20.47
CA LYS A 77 -25.26 4.50 -20.80
C LYS A 77 -25.67 5.00 -22.20
N GLY A 78 -24.96 5.98 -22.76
CA GLY A 78 -25.23 6.50 -24.11
C GLY A 78 -24.71 5.63 -25.25
N LEU A 79 -23.71 4.77 -25.00
CA LEU A 79 -23.05 3.98 -26.03
C LEU A 79 -23.76 2.64 -26.34
N PHE A 80 -24.65 2.18 -25.47
CA PHE A 80 -25.37 0.91 -25.60
C PHE A 80 -26.89 1.09 -25.87
N ALA A 81 -27.33 2.30 -26.21
CA ALA A 81 -28.73 2.65 -26.44
C ALA A 81 -29.04 3.00 -27.92
N THR A 82 -28.31 2.41 -28.86
CA THR A 82 -28.55 2.50 -30.32
C THR A 82 -28.44 1.14 -30.96
#